data_AF-A0A3S1N5R6-F1
#
_entry.id   AF-A0A3S1N5R6-F1
#
_cell.length_a   1.000
_cell.length_b   1.000
_cell.length_c   1.000
_cell.angle_alpha   90.00
_cell.angle_beta   90.00
_cell.angle_gamma   90.00
#
_symmetry.space_group_name_H-M   'P 1'
#
loop_
_entity.id
_entity.type
_entity.pdbx_description
1 polymer ?
#
loop_
_entity_poly.entity_id
_entity_poly.type
_entity_poly.pdbx_seq_one_letter_code
_entity_poly.pdbx_strand_id
1 'polypeptide(L)'
;MGDYIHAENPAAARRFLAALRVRCGRIADAPRGGALRSSLMPSLRSIPFQHYVVFYMAEGDNVRIERVLHGARDIEAVFDEDGDV
;
A
#
# COMPACT_ATOMS: atom_id res chain seq x y z
N MET A 1 -0.17 -19.61 2.63
CA MET A 1 -0.38 -18.57 1.60
C MET A 1 0.51 -17.39 1.90
N GLY A 2 1.64 -17.29 1.22
CA GLY A 2 2.68 -16.30 1.51
C GLY A 2 3.81 -16.42 0.50
N ASP A 3 3.47 -16.40 -0.79
CA ASP A 3 4.42 -16.55 -1.88
C ASP A 3 4.08 -15.51 -2.94
N TYR A 4 4.67 -14.32 -2.84
CA TYR A 4 4.90 -13.43 -3.99
C TYR A 4 5.84 -12.30 -3.58
N ILE A 5 7.06 -12.63 -3.19
CA ILE A 5 8.16 -11.66 -3.19
C ILE A 5 9.26 -12.29 -4.03
N HIS A 6 9.23 -11.98 -5.32
CA HIS A 6 10.24 -12.38 -6.31
C HIS A 6 11.64 -12.16 -5.71
N ALA A 7 12.32 -13.26 -5.43
CA ALA A 7 13.59 -13.32 -4.72
C ALA A 7 14.79 -12.96 -5.63
N GLU A 8 14.68 -11.92 -6.48
CA GLU A 8 15.68 -11.70 -7.52
C GLU A 8 16.69 -10.58 -7.25
N ASN A 9 16.55 -9.77 -6.20
CA ASN A 9 17.65 -8.86 -5.84
C ASN A 9 17.53 -8.31 -4.41
N PRO A 10 18.21 -8.91 -3.40
CA PRO A 10 18.12 -8.45 -2.01
C PRO A 10 18.56 -6.99 -1.84
N ALA A 11 19.45 -6.49 -2.70
CA ALA A 11 19.84 -5.08 -2.72
C ALA A 11 18.70 -4.17 -3.23
N ALA A 12 17.98 -4.58 -4.28
CA ALA A 12 16.82 -3.84 -4.77
C ALA A 12 15.66 -3.89 -3.77
N ALA A 13 15.41 -5.04 -3.16
CA ALA A 13 14.43 -5.20 -2.08
C ALA A 13 14.75 -4.27 -0.90
N ARG A 14 16.02 -4.17 -0.50
CA ARG A 14 16.42 -3.27 0.59
C ARG A 14 16.27 -1.79 0.24
N ARG A 15 16.62 -1.39 -0.99
CA ARG A 15 16.38 -0.02 -1.50
C ARG A 15 14.88 0.31 -1.56
N PHE A 16 14.08 -0.65 -2.02
CA PHE A 16 12.63 -0.52 -2.06
C PHE A 16 12.05 -0.31 -0.66
N LEU A 17 12.41 -1.16 0.30
CA LEU A 17 11.95 -1.04 1.69
C LEU A 17 12.38 0.28 2.33
N ALA A 18 13.61 0.74 2.07
CA ALA A 18 14.09 2.03 2.56
C ALA A 18 13.28 3.20 1.98
N ALA A 19 13.04 3.19 0.67
CA ALA A 19 12.24 4.21 0.00
C ALA A 19 10.77 4.16 0.44
N LEU A 20 10.21 2.96 0.67
CA LEU A 20 8.86 2.77 1.19
C LEU A 20 8.74 3.35 2.60
N ARG A 21 9.74 3.14 3.46
CA ARG A 21 9.75 3.70 4.82
C ARG A 21 9.76 5.23 4.81
N VAL A 22 10.57 5.84 3.95
CA VAL A 22 10.58 7.30 3.74
C VAL A 22 9.22 7.78 3.24
N ARG A 23 8.60 7.05 2.31
CA ARG A 23 7.27 7.38 1.80
C ARG A 23 6.20 7.29 2.89
N CYS A 24 6.19 6.22 3.69
CA CYS A 24 5.28 6.07 4.83
C CYS A 24 5.44 7.20 5.85
N GLY A 25 6.66 7.66 6.12
CA GLY A 25 6.89 8.83 6.96
C GLY A 25 6.20 10.10 6.42
N ARG A 26 6.26 10.32 5.10
CA ARG A 26 5.54 11.44 4.46
C ARG A 26 4.01 11.26 4.47
N ILE A 27 3.53 10.02 4.40
CA ILE A 27 2.11 9.73 4.51
C ILE A 27 1.64 10.03 5.94
N ALA A 28 2.45 9.69 6.96
CA ALA A 28 2.14 10.00 8.36
C ALA A 28 2.08 11.50 8.65
N ASP A 29 2.90 12.32 7.97
CA ASP A 29 2.86 13.78 8.08
C ASP A 29 1.58 14.40 7.50
N ALA A 30 1.06 13.81 6.41
CA ALA A 30 -0.14 14.29 5.72
C ALA A 30 -1.09 13.14 5.36
N PRO A 31 -1.72 12.48 6.35
CA PRO A 31 -2.45 11.21 6.15
C PRO A 31 -3.69 11.37 5.26
N ARG A 32 -4.27 12.57 5.23
CA ARG A 32 -5.44 12.89 4.40
C ARG A 32 -5.10 13.23 2.95
N GLY A 33 -3.81 13.28 2.57
CA GLY A 33 -3.36 13.64 1.23
C GLY A 33 -3.52 12.54 0.17
N GLY A 34 -3.68 11.27 0.57
CA GLY A 34 -3.92 10.16 -0.34
C GLY A 34 -5.33 10.18 -0.94
N ALA A 35 -5.47 9.59 -2.14
CA ALA A 35 -6.74 9.48 -2.82
C ALA A 35 -7.67 8.53 -2.06
N LEU A 36 -8.90 8.96 -1.77
CA LEU A 36 -9.88 8.11 -1.09
C LEU A 36 -10.35 7.01 -2.04
N ARG A 37 -10.33 5.77 -1.55
CA ARG A 37 -10.73 4.55 -2.26
C ARG A 37 -11.90 3.87 -1.55
N SER A 38 -12.90 4.66 -1.19
CA SER A 38 -14.14 4.17 -0.56
C SER A 38 -14.89 3.14 -1.39
N SER A 39 -14.64 3.07 -2.71
CA SER A 39 -15.17 2.04 -3.60
C SER A 39 -14.58 0.65 -3.38
N LEU A 40 -13.37 0.56 -2.79
CA LEU A 40 -12.73 -0.71 -2.43
C LEU A 40 -13.03 -1.04 -0.97
N MET A 41 -12.84 -0.07 -0.07
CA MET A 41 -13.10 -0.24 1.36
C MET A 41 -13.34 1.13 2.00
N PRO A 42 -14.28 1.27 2.95
CA PRO A 42 -14.52 2.52 3.64
C PRO A 42 -13.24 3.01 4.34
N SER A 43 -12.99 4.32 4.29
CA SER A 43 -11.80 4.98 4.88
C SER A 43 -10.44 4.55 4.30
N LEU A 44 -10.41 3.67 3.30
CA LEU A 44 -9.18 3.30 2.61
C LEU A 44 -8.70 4.45 1.73
N ARG A 45 -7.39 4.71 1.79
CA ARG A 45 -6.70 5.67 0.95
C ARG A 45 -5.61 4.96 0.17
N SER A 46 -5.31 5.48 -1.00
CA SER A 46 -4.19 5.01 -1.79
C SER A 46 -3.30 6.14 -2.28
N ILE A 47 -2.01 5.84 -2.38
CA ILE A 47 -1.02 6.75 -2.93
C ILE A 47 -0.04 5.99 -3.83
N PRO A 48 0.27 6.53 -5.03
CA PRO A 48 1.26 5.91 -5.90
C PRO A 48 2.67 6.02 -5.29
N PHE A 49 3.45 4.95 -5.48
CA PHE A 49 4.83 4.81 -5.06
C PHE A 49 5.61 3.97 -6.08
N GLN A 50 6.33 4.64 -7.00
CA GLN A 50 7.04 3.99 -8.10
C GLN A 50 6.08 3.11 -8.93
N HIS A 51 6.39 1.83 -9.12
CA HIS A 51 5.53 0.86 -9.79
C HIS A 51 4.49 0.21 -8.87
N TYR A 52 4.36 0.70 -7.63
CA TYR A 52 3.46 0.18 -6.61
C TYR A 52 2.45 1.23 -6.16
N VAL A 53 1.39 0.77 -5.53
CA VAL A 53 0.36 1.56 -4.89
C VAL A 53 0.31 1.14 -3.42
N VAL A 54 0.47 2.12 -2.53
CA VAL A 54 0.36 1.91 -1.09
C VAL A 54 -1.07 2.21 -0.68
N PHE A 55 -1.73 1.21 -0.12
CA PHE A 55 -3.07 1.30 0.46
C PHE A 55 -2.96 1.40 1.98
N TYR A 56 -3.63 2.38 2.55
CA TYR A 56 -3.54 2.67 3.97
C TYR A 56 -4.83 3.29 4.50
N MET A 57 -5.06 3.16 5.79
CA MET A 57 -6.11 3.86 6.52
C MET A 57 -5.49 4.95 7.39
N ALA A 58 -6.18 6.09 7.46
CA ALA A 58 -5.80 7.22 8.29
C ALA A 58 -6.77 7.31 9.47
N GLU A 59 -6.31 6.95 10.66
CA GLU A 59 -7.07 7.01 11.91
C GLU A 59 -6.48 8.09 12.80
N GLY A 60 -7.07 9.29 12.76
CA GLY A 60 -6.52 10.48 13.43
C GLY A 60 -5.14 10.85 12.89
N ASP A 61 -4.15 10.88 13.76
CA ASP A 61 -2.73 11.13 13.45
C ASP A 61 -1.96 9.83 13.11
N ASN A 62 -2.63 8.67 13.13
CA ASN A 62 -1.99 7.40 12.84
C ASN A 62 -2.29 6.92 11.42
N VAL A 63 -1.26 6.33 10.79
CA VAL A 63 -1.37 5.73 9.45
C VAL A 63 -1.11 4.25 9.55
N ARG A 64 -2.13 3.46 9.18
CA ARG A 64 -2.03 2.01 9.11
C ARG A 64 -1.90 1.58 7.65
N ILE A 65 -0.76 1.01 7.29
CA ILE A 65 -0.55 0.46 5.94
C ILE A 65 -1.24 -0.90 5.86
N GLU A 66 -2.23 -1.01 4.99
CA GLU A 66 -2.98 -2.25 4.80
C GLU A 66 -2.29 -3.13 3.77
N ARG A 67 -1.96 -2.59 2.58
CA ARG A 67 -1.37 -3.35 1.47
C ARG A 67 -0.45 -2.50 0.61
N VAL A 68 0.56 -3.13 0.01
CA VAL A 68 1.40 -2.53 -1.04
C VAL A 68 1.34 -3.43 -2.26
N LEU A 69 0.65 -2.97 -3.30
CA LEU A 69 0.39 -3.77 -4.50
C LEU A 69 1.10 -3.17 -5.71
N HIS A 70 1.57 -4.00 -6.62
CA HIS A 70 2.11 -3.52 -7.88
C HIS A 70 0.97 -2.89 -8.72
N GLY A 71 1.19 -1.70 -9.30
CA GLY A 71 0.15 -0.95 -10.01
C GLY A 71 -0.37 -1.62 -11.28
N ALA A 72 0.37 -2.62 -11.80
CA ALA A 72 -0.07 -3.46 -12.92
C ALA A 72 -0.89 -4.69 -12.50
N ARG A 73 -1.08 -4.93 -11.19
CA ARG A 73 -1.93 -6.02 -10.69
C ARG A 73 -3.38 -5.56 -10.66
N ASP A 74 -4.30 -6.51 -10.84
CA ASP A 74 -5.72 -6.26 -10.67
C ASP A 74 -6.02 -5.94 -9.19
N ILE A 75 -6.22 -4.66 -8.88
CA ILE A 75 -6.40 -4.18 -7.51
C ILE A 75 -7.77 -4.61 -6.98
N GLU A 76 -8.81 -4.52 -7.82
CA GLU A 76 -10.19 -4.83 -7.43
C GLU A 76 -10.31 -6.31 -7.05
N ALA A 77 -9.77 -7.22 -7.88
CA ALA A 77 -9.74 -8.64 -7.56
C ALA A 77 -9.02 -8.96 -6.24
N VAL A 78 -7.91 -8.28 -5.95
CA VAL A 78 -7.14 -8.53 -4.70
C VAL A 78 -7.89 -8.08 -3.44
N PHE A 79 -8.75 -7.07 -3.53
CA PHE A 79 -9.57 -6.63 -2.41
C PHE A 79 -10.89 -7.40 -2.30
N ASP A 80 -11.40 -7.96 -3.40
CA ASP A 80 -12.58 -8.84 -3.42
C ASP A 80 -12.28 -10.20 -2.76
N GLU A 81 -11.13 -10.81 -3.06
CA GLU A 81 -10.74 -12.11 -2.46
C GLU A 81 -10.45 -12.06 -0.94
N ASP A 82 -10.22 -10.88 -0.38
CA ASP A 82 -9.96 -10.69 1.05
C ASP A 82 -11.25 -10.38 1.84
N GLY A 83 -12.38 -10.18 1.14
CA GLY A 83 -13.68 -9.81 1.71
C GLY A 83 -14.56 -10.98 2.18
N ASP A 84 -14.09 -12.23 2.08
CA ASP A 84 -14.81 -13.42 2.56
C ASP A 84 -14.40 -13.75 4.01
N VAL A 85 -15.06 -13.11 4.99
CA VAL A 85 -15.17 -13.58 6.39
C VAL A 85 -16.56 -13.30 6.97
#